data_AF-W6QNQ3-F1
#
_entry.id   AF-W6QNQ3-F1
#
_cell.length_a   1.000
_cell.length_b   1.000
_cell.length_c   1.000
_cell.angle_alpha   90.00
_cell.angle_beta   90.00
_cell.angle_gamma   90.00
#
_symmetry.space_group_name_H-M   'P 1'
#
loop_
_entity.id
_entity.type
_entity.pdbx_description
1 polymer ?
#
loop_
_entity_poly.entity_id
_entity_poly.type
_entity_poly.pdbx_seq_one_letter_code
_entity_poly.pdbx_strand_id
1 'polypeptide(L)'
;MGRWKNGTPVDESPHDDSDEKLFSSNNFDYHPVEEHKKCPFAAHTRKMRPRADLEHDHAVIIRRGIPYGEEVSAEEMTDRKSSEEKERGLLFVCYQSDIRNGFNFLTTRWASNHHFPDRKTHFVGGDGPGIDAFVGQRLDHHPPRSIGLPDGKYPTEARMPLESWVIQRGGEYFFVPSISTLKNELTGPGIFDQEKLARLREDNA
;
A
#
# COMPACT_ATOMS: atom_id res chain seq x y z
N MET A 1 -8.47 7.28 1.02
CA MET A 1 -7.32 7.30 0.08
C MET A 1 -6.20 8.26 0.50
N GLY A 2 -6.51 9.52 0.80
CA GLY A 2 -5.50 10.59 0.98
C GLY A 2 -5.23 11.37 -0.31
N ARG A 3 -6.01 11.11 -1.35
CA ARG A 3 -6.10 11.86 -2.60
C ARG A 3 -7.56 11.86 -3.08
N TRP A 4 -7.94 12.90 -3.80
CA TRP A 4 -9.16 12.96 -4.61
C TRP A 4 -9.06 12.03 -5.82
N LYS A 5 -10.19 11.74 -6.48
CA LYS A 5 -10.22 10.80 -7.61
C LYS A 5 -9.38 11.27 -8.80
N ASN A 6 -9.26 12.58 -9.00
CA ASN A 6 -8.41 13.19 -10.04
C ASN A 6 -6.91 13.20 -9.69
N GLY A 7 -6.52 12.77 -8.49
CA GLY A 7 -5.13 12.69 -8.05
C GLY A 7 -4.70 13.77 -7.06
N THR A 8 -5.47 14.87 -6.90
CA THR A 8 -5.13 15.96 -5.97
C THR A 8 -4.94 15.44 -4.54
N PRO A 9 -3.81 15.71 -3.87
CA PRO A 9 -3.60 15.27 -2.50
C PRO A 9 -4.41 16.11 -1.52
N VAL A 10 -5.13 15.43 -0.62
CA VAL A 10 -5.96 16.10 0.40
C VAL A 10 -5.13 16.89 1.41
N ASP A 11 -3.82 16.64 1.49
CA ASP A 11 -2.90 17.40 2.33
C ASP A 11 -2.58 18.81 1.78
N GLU A 12 -2.66 18.97 0.46
CA GLU A 12 -2.50 20.27 -0.21
C GLU A 12 -3.85 20.96 -0.42
N SER A 13 -4.89 20.20 -0.79
CA SER A 13 -6.25 20.72 -0.97
C SER A 13 -7.30 19.80 -0.30
N PRO A 14 -7.58 20.00 1.00
CA PRO A 14 -8.44 19.09 1.78
C PRO A 14 -9.93 19.19 1.48
N HIS A 15 -10.37 20.29 0.87
CA HIS A 15 -11.80 20.61 0.71
C HIS A 15 -12.22 20.88 -0.74
N ASP A 16 -11.30 20.78 -1.70
CA ASP A 16 -11.54 21.06 -3.11
C ASP A 16 -10.56 20.28 -3.98
N ASP A 17 -10.99 19.89 -5.17
CA ASP A 17 -10.17 19.22 -6.18
C ASP A 17 -10.17 19.94 -7.54
N SER A 18 -10.61 21.20 -7.59
CA SER A 18 -10.73 21.97 -8.83
C SER A 18 -9.41 22.45 -9.44
N ASP A 19 -8.32 22.57 -8.66
CA ASP A 19 -7.02 23.03 -9.17
C ASP A 19 -6.27 21.91 -9.92
N GLU A 20 -6.31 21.98 -11.25
CA GLU A 20 -5.62 21.04 -12.16
C GLU A 20 -4.11 20.94 -11.91
N LYS A 21 -3.47 21.98 -11.37
CA LYS A 21 -2.03 21.96 -11.07
C LYS A 21 -1.69 20.91 -10.01
N LEU A 22 -2.66 20.55 -9.17
CA LEU A 22 -2.46 19.61 -8.07
C LEU A 22 -2.70 18.14 -8.46
N PHE A 23 -3.24 17.85 -9.66
CA PHE A 23 -3.63 16.48 -10.05
C PHE A 23 -2.45 15.50 -10.00
N SER A 24 -1.25 15.98 -10.33
CA SER A 24 -0.01 15.20 -10.28
C SER A 24 0.89 15.58 -9.09
N SER A 25 0.44 16.47 -8.21
CA SER A 25 1.29 16.96 -7.13
C SER A 25 1.65 15.86 -6.13
N ASN A 26 2.88 15.93 -5.66
CA ASN A 26 3.42 15.08 -4.62
C ASN A 26 4.25 15.88 -3.60
N ASN A 27 4.18 17.21 -3.63
CA ASN A 27 5.03 18.13 -2.87
C ASN A 27 4.45 18.46 -1.48
N PHE A 28 4.30 17.43 -0.66
CA PHE A 28 3.76 17.53 0.69
C PHE A 28 4.38 16.47 1.59
N ASP A 29 4.23 16.58 2.91
CA ASP A 29 4.81 15.63 3.85
C ASP A 29 3.98 15.37 5.11
N TYR A 30 2.71 15.83 5.13
CA TYR A 30 1.74 15.70 6.22
C TYR A 30 2.02 16.55 7.47
N HIS A 31 2.83 17.60 7.37
CA HIS A 31 2.95 18.57 8.47
C HIS A 31 1.68 19.43 8.66
N PRO A 32 1.35 19.80 9.92
CA PRO A 32 1.97 19.32 11.16
C PRO A 32 1.59 17.87 11.48
N VAL A 33 2.56 17.06 11.93
CA VAL A 33 2.39 15.60 12.09
C VAL A 33 1.55 15.26 13.33
N GLU A 34 1.36 16.19 14.24
CA GLU A 34 0.49 16.10 15.40
C GLU A 34 -0.99 16.28 15.05
N GLU A 35 -1.30 16.59 13.79
CA GLU A 35 -2.66 16.80 13.32
C GLU A 35 -3.02 15.91 12.12
N HIS A 36 -4.32 15.66 11.99
CA HIS A 36 -4.91 14.91 10.88
C HIS A 36 -6.12 15.61 10.26
N LYS A 37 -6.18 16.94 10.41
CA LYS A 37 -7.28 17.77 9.91
C LYS A 37 -7.41 17.72 8.38
N LYS A 38 -6.27 17.68 7.66
CA LYS A 38 -6.24 17.63 6.20
C LYS A 38 -6.31 16.21 5.66
N CYS A 39 -5.49 15.31 6.22
CA CYS A 39 -5.38 13.92 5.81
C CYS A 39 -5.42 13.02 7.06
N PRO A 40 -6.41 12.12 7.19
CA PRO A 40 -6.46 11.16 8.30
C PRO A 40 -5.18 10.33 8.41
N PHE A 41 -4.73 10.04 9.63
CA PHE A 41 -3.52 9.22 9.86
C PHE A 41 -3.62 7.83 9.20
N ALA A 42 -4.82 7.24 9.15
CA ALA A 42 -5.06 5.94 8.51
C ALA A 42 -5.47 6.03 7.03
N ALA A 43 -5.32 7.19 6.38
CA ALA A 43 -5.49 7.29 4.94
C ALA A 43 -4.49 6.39 4.21
N HIS A 44 -4.94 5.66 3.18
CA HIS A 44 -4.12 4.70 2.45
C HIS A 44 -2.72 5.20 2.08
N THR A 45 -2.63 6.36 1.43
CA THR A 45 -1.32 6.93 1.03
C THR A 45 -0.43 7.30 2.22
N ARG A 46 -1.01 7.75 3.35
CA ARG A 46 -0.29 8.10 4.58
C ARG A 46 0.16 6.86 5.35
N LYS A 47 -0.64 5.79 5.34
CA LYS A 47 -0.25 4.46 5.84
C LYS A 47 0.89 3.85 5.04
N MET A 48 0.83 3.94 3.70
CA MET A 48 1.80 3.29 2.80
C MET A 48 3.09 4.09 2.60
N ARG A 49 3.05 5.40 2.82
CA ARG A 49 4.22 6.29 2.82
C ARG A 49 3.98 7.39 3.86
N PRO A 50 4.39 7.18 5.12
CA PRO A 50 4.13 8.09 6.24
C PRO A 50 4.82 9.46 6.13
N ARG A 51 5.85 9.60 5.28
CA ARG A 51 6.60 10.85 5.10
C ARG A 51 7.07 11.38 6.46
N ALA A 52 6.71 12.61 6.84
CA ALA A 52 7.18 13.22 8.08
C ALA A 52 6.62 12.57 9.36
N ASP A 53 5.60 11.70 9.27
CA ASP A 53 5.17 10.93 10.44
C ASP A 53 6.26 9.97 10.97
N LEU A 54 7.29 9.69 10.17
CA LEU A 54 8.47 8.93 10.56
C LEU A 54 9.74 9.74 10.26
N GLU A 55 10.71 9.70 11.19
CA GLU A 55 12.02 10.32 10.97
C GLU A 55 12.79 9.65 9.81
N HIS A 56 12.64 8.33 9.67
CA HIS A 56 13.27 7.54 8.63
C HIS A 56 12.26 6.59 7.99
N ASP A 57 12.12 6.66 6.67
CA ASP A 57 11.19 5.84 5.91
C ASP A 57 11.93 4.99 4.88
N HIS A 58 12.27 3.76 5.30
CA HIS A 58 13.04 2.79 4.53
C HIS A 58 12.17 1.86 3.67
N ALA A 59 10.84 1.87 3.86
CA ALA A 59 9.94 0.94 3.19
C ALA A 59 9.39 1.55 1.90
N VAL A 60 10.12 1.35 0.80
CA VAL A 60 9.74 1.85 -0.53
C VAL A 60 9.52 0.69 -1.49
N ILE A 61 8.42 0.76 -2.23
CA ILE A 61 8.08 -0.18 -3.30
C ILE A 61 7.84 0.56 -4.62
N ILE A 62 8.23 -0.04 -5.74
CA ILE A 62 7.82 0.41 -7.08
C ILE A 62 6.57 -0.37 -7.46
N ARG A 63 5.46 0.31 -7.73
CA ARG A 63 4.18 -0.34 -8.09
C ARG A 63 3.99 -0.36 -9.62
N ARG A 64 3.58 -1.51 -10.15
CA ARG A 64 3.24 -1.73 -11.57
C ARG A 64 1.94 -2.54 -11.71
N GLY A 65 0.97 -2.26 -10.85
CA GLY A 65 -0.34 -2.91 -10.91
C GLY A 65 -1.21 -2.40 -12.06
N ILE A 66 -2.16 -3.22 -12.49
CA ILE A 66 -3.13 -2.91 -13.55
C ILE A 66 -4.53 -3.40 -13.13
N PRO A 67 -5.61 -2.63 -13.39
CA PRO A 67 -6.97 -3.10 -13.14
C PRO A 67 -7.33 -4.34 -13.99
N TYR A 68 -8.27 -5.15 -13.51
CA TYR A 68 -8.87 -6.25 -14.27
C TYR A 68 -10.39 -6.32 -14.03
N GLY A 69 -11.07 -7.04 -14.91
CA GLY A 69 -12.52 -7.19 -14.89
C GLY A 69 -13.23 -6.13 -15.72
N GLU A 70 -14.54 -6.29 -15.85
CA GLU A 70 -15.40 -5.33 -16.54
C GLU A 70 -15.68 -4.11 -15.66
N GLU A 71 -16.03 -3.00 -16.30
CA GLU A 71 -16.58 -1.84 -15.60
C GLU A 71 -17.87 -2.21 -14.85
N VAL A 72 -18.25 -1.34 -13.91
CA VAL A 72 -19.51 -1.51 -13.16
C VAL A 72 -20.70 -1.28 -14.11
N SER A 73 -21.62 -2.24 -14.18
CA SER A 73 -22.80 -2.13 -15.05
C SER A 73 -23.86 -1.17 -14.48
N ALA A 74 -24.83 -0.77 -15.31
CA ALA A 74 -25.92 0.10 -14.87
C ALA A 74 -26.79 -0.55 -13.77
N GLU A 75 -26.97 -1.87 -13.85
CA GLU A 75 -27.68 -2.67 -12.85
C GLU A 75 -26.90 -2.66 -11.52
N GLU A 76 -25.59 -2.95 -11.55
CA GLU A 76 -24.74 -2.91 -10.34
C GLU A 76 -24.71 -1.52 -9.69
N MET A 77 -24.69 -0.45 -10.49
CA MET A 77 -24.79 0.93 -9.98
C MET A 77 -26.14 1.20 -9.31
N THR A 78 -27.24 0.69 -9.89
CA THR A 78 -28.59 0.86 -9.35
C THR A 78 -28.76 0.11 -8.04
N ASP A 79 -28.27 -1.13 -8.00
CA ASP A 79 -28.32 -2.00 -6.83
C ASP A 79 -27.30 -1.64 -5.75
N ARG A 80 -26.34 -0.75 -6.09
CA ARG A 80 -25.22 -0.34 -5.23
C ARG A 80 -24.42 -1.52 -4.70
N LYS A 81 -24.37 -2.60 -5.49
CA LYS A 81 -23.72 -3.85 -5.13
C LYS A 81 -23.10 -4.46 -6.37
N SER A 82 -21.83 -4.84 -6.26
CA SER A 82 -21.15 -5.59 -7.33
C SER A 82 -21.72 -7.00 -7.46
N SER A 83 -21.85 -7.48 -8.69
CA SER A 83 -22.22 -8.86 -8.97
C SER A 83 -21.11 -9.81 -8.51
N GLU A 84 -21.50 -10.91 -7.85
CA GLU A 84 -20.58 -11.98 -7.45
C GLU A 84 -19.98 -12.72 -8.66
N GLU A 85 -20.63 -12.64 -9.82
CA GLU A 85 -20.19 -13.30 -11.06
C GLU A 85 -19.22 -12.44 -11.88
N LYS A 86 -19.20 -11.11 -11.64
CA LYS A 86 -18.36 -10.16 -12.38
C LYS A 86 -17.18 -9.69 -11.53
N GLU A 87 -16.19 -10.56 -11.42
CA GLU A 87 -14.98 -10.25 -10.66
C GLU A 87 -14.21 -9.09 -11.31
N ARG A 88 -13.83 -8.11 -10.46
CA ARG A 88 -13.03 -6.96 -10.85
C ARG A 88 -12.12 -6.54 -9.71
N GLY A 89 -11.02 -5.90 -10.04
CA GLY A 89 -10.10 -5.41 -9.03
C GLY A 89 -8.77 -4.96 -9.61
N LEU A 90 -7.70 -5.22 -8.86
CA LEU A 90 -6.35 -4.82 -9.21
C LEU A 90 -5.43 -6.03 -9.21
N LEU A 91 -4.79 -6.31 -10.35
CA LEU A 91 -3.62 -7.17 -10.39
C LEU A 91 -2.45 -6.37 -9.82
N PHE A 92 -2.25 -6.49 -8.51
CA PHE A 92 -1.21 -5.75 -7.81
C PHE A 92 0.16 -6.37 -8.05
N VAL A 93 1.08 -5.58 -8.59
CA VAL A 93 2.50 -5.94 -8.75
C VAL A 93 3.35 -4.86 -8.11
N CYS A 94 4.33 -5.26 -7.31
CA CYS A 94 5.33 -4.35 -6.79
C CYS A 94 6.74 -4.96 -6.79
N TYR A 95 7.73 -4.08 -6.85
CA TYR A 95 9.15 -4.44 -6.85
C TYR A 95 9.83 -3.82 -5.63
N GLN A 96 10.71 -4.61 -5.03
CA GLN A 96 11.59 -4.24 -3.93
C GLN A 96 12.82 -5.16 -3.94
N SER A 97 13.89 -4.75 -3.26
CA SER A 97 15.07 -5.61 -3.05
C SER A 97 14.89 -6.59 -1.88
N ASP A 98 14.08 -6.25 -0.88
CA ASP A 98 13.78 -7.12 0.27
C ASP A 98 12.28 -7.08 0.58
N ILE A 99 11.59 -8.19 0.32
CA ILE A 99 10.13 -8.34 0.51
C ILE A 99 9.74 -8.08 1.97
N ARG A 100 10.62 -8.40 2.94
CA ARG A 100 10.38 -8.17 4.36
C ARG A 100 10.31 -6.69 4.72
N ASN A 101 11.01 -5.83 3.97
CA ASN A 101 11.08 -4.38 4.19
C ASN A 101 10.20 -3.59 3.19
N GLY A 102 9.52 -4.25 2.26
CA GLY A 102 8.57 -3.65 1.33
C GLY A 102 7.15 -4.12 1.62
N PHE A 103 6.56 -4.85 0.68
CA PHE A 103 5.18 -5.32 0.69
C PHE A 103 4.73 -5.93 2.02
N ASN A 104 5.53 -6.84 2.61
CA ASN A 104 5.14 -7.49 3.87
C ASN A 104 5.07 -6.47 5.01
N PHE A 105 6.05 -5.57 5.09
CA PHE A 105 6.08 -4.54 6.12
C PHE A 105 4.90 -3.58 5.99
N LEU A 106 4.69 -3.05 4.77
CA LEU A 106 3.63 -2.08 4.47
C LEU A 106 2.25 -2.65 4.81
N THR A 107 1.95 -3.89 4.40
CA THR A 107 0.62 -4.49 4.60
C THR A 107 0.38 -4.95 6.04
N THR A 108 1.38 -5.54 6.70
CA THR A 108 1.19 -6.12 8.04
C THR A 108 1.48 -5.14 9.18
N ARG A 109 2.56 -4.35 9.09
CA ARG A 109 3.01 -3.47 10.18
C ARG A 109 2.37 -2.09 10.12
N TRP A 110 1.97 -1.63 8.94
CA TRP A 110 1.38 -0.31 8.76
C TRP A 110 -0.11 -0.37 8.46
N ALA A 111 -0.49 -0.95 7.31
CA ALA A 111 -1.87 -0.96 6.85
C ALA A 111 -2.82 -1.64 7.84
N SER A 112 -2.41 -2.79 8.34
CA SER A 112 -3.21 -3.65 9.24
C SER A 112 -3.09 -3.30 10.72
N ASN A 113 -2.26 -2.31 11.09
CA ASN A 113 -2.00 -1.94 12.48
C ASN A 113 -2.85 -0.73 12.90
N HIS A 114 -3.73 -0.91 13.88
CA HIS A 114 -4.60 0.17 14.37
C HIS A 114 -3.85 1.33 15.02
N HIS A 115 -2.64 1.10 15.51
CA HIS A 115 -1.85 2.08 16.26
C HIS A 115 -0.75 2.73 15.42
N PHE A 116 -0.72 2.47 14.12
CA PHE A 116 0.23 3.08 13.18
C PHE A 116 -0.40 4.25 12.39
N PRO A 117 0.30 5.36 12.10
CA PRO A 117 1.64 5.71 12.57
C PRO A 117 1.74 5.78 14.09
N ASP A 118 2.93 5.52 14.63
CA ASP A 118 3.15 5.47 16.08
C ASP A 118 2.93 6.85 16.74
N ARG A 119 2.72 6.85 18.06
CA ARG A 119 2.57 8.05 18.90
C ARG A 119 1.39 8.95 18.53
N LYS A 120 0.41 8.46 17.76
CA LYS A 120 -0.79 9.24 17.41
C LYS A 120 -1.96 9.09 18.38
N THR A 121 -1.88 8.18 19.36
CA THR A 121 -2.95 7.92 20.34
C THR A 121 -3.35 9.16 21.15
N HIS A 122 -2.44 10.10 21.38
CA HIS A 122 -2.75 11.38 22.03
C HIS A 122 -3.71 12.26 21.20
N PHE A 123 -3.74 12.06 19.88
CA PHE A 123 -4.52 12.86 18.94
C PHE A 123 -5.86 12.20 18.57
N VAL A 124 -5.95 10.87 18.65
CA VAL A 124 -7.13 10.09 18.22
C VAL A 124 -7.65 9.10 19.26
N GLY A 125 -7.15 9.15 20.48
CA GLY A 125 -7.55 8.28 21.58
C GLY A 125 -6.88 6.90 21.56
N GLY A 126 -7.25 6.08 22.56
CA GLY A 126 -6.63 4.77 22.82
C GLY A 126 -6.79 3.74 21.69
N ASP A 127 -7.80 3.89 20.84
CA ASP A 127 -8.05 3.01 19.69
C ASP A 127 -7.07 3.26 18.52
N GLY A 128 -6.22 4.29 18.60
CA GLY A 128 -5.19 4.61 17.60
C GLY A 128 -5.76 5.15 16.28
N PRO A 129 -4.94 5.47 15.27
CA PRO A 129 -5.41 5.95 13.96
C PRO A 129 -6.50 5.10 13.30
N GLY A 130 -6.48 3.79 13.54
CA GLY A 130 -7.30 2.82 12.85
C GLY A 130 -6.55 2.10 11.72
N ILE A 131 -7.29 1.30 10.97
CA ILE A 131 -6.76 0.43 9.92
C ILE A 131 -6.89 1.10 8.54
N ASP A 132 -6.02 0.74 7.60
CA ASP A 132 -6.19 1.10 6.19
C ASP A 132 -7.50 0.51 5.64
N ALA A 133 -8.35 1.37 5.10
CA ALA A 133 -9.69 1.01 4.61
C ALA A 133 -9.69 0.14 3.34
N PHE A 134 -8.58 0.09 2.60
CA PHE A 134 -8.49 -0.61 1.32
C PHE A 134 -7.78 -1.94 1.49
N VAL A 135 -6.55 -1.94 2.00
CA VAL A 135 -5.70 -3.14 2.03
C VAL A 135 -5.40 -3.66 3.44
N GLY A 136 -5.91 -2.99 4.48
CA GLY A 136 -5.79 -3.49 5.83
C GLY A 136 -6.44 -4.86 5.98
N GLN A 137 -5.83 -5.75 6.74
CA GLN A 137 -6.39 -7.06 7.06
C GLN A 137 -6.46 -7.24 8.59
N ARG A 138 -7.44 -8.01 9.04
CA ARG A 138 -7.63 -8.32 10.46
C ARG A 138 -7.98 -9.79 10.63
N LEU A 139 -7.63 -10.32 11.80
CA LEU A 139 -8.14 -11.59 12.30
C LEU A 139 -9.35 -11.32 13.19
N ASP A 140 -10.18 -12.33 13.44
CA ASP A 140 -11.45 -12.14 14.16
C ASP A 140 -11.28 -11.67 15.60
N HIS A 141 -10.15 -11.98 16.23
CA HIS A 141 -9.80 -11.53 17.58
C HIS A 141 -9.20 -10.11 17.63
N HIS A 142 -8.96 -9.46 16.49
CA HIS A 142 -8.54 -8.06 16.44
C HIS A 142 -9.75 -7.11 16.54
N PRO A 143 -9.54 -5.84 16.94
CA PRO A 143 -10.60 -4.82 16.94
C PRO A 143 -11.37 -4.74 15.62
N PRO A 144 -12.62 -4.25 15.63
CA PRO A 144 -13.37 -3.97 14.42
C PRO A 144 -12.64 -2.97 13.52
N ARG A 145 -12.82 -3.10 12.19
CA ARG A 145 -12.21 -2.17 11.24
C ARG A 145 -12.83 -0.78 11.44
N SER A 146 -11.99 0.21 11.69
CA SER A 146 -12.40 1.60 11.78
C SER A 146 -11.26 2.53 11.40
N ILE A 147 -11.62 3.76 11.03
CA ILE A 147 -10.70 4.87 10.81
C ILE A 147 -11.13 6.06 11.68
N GLY A 148 -10.16 6.70 12.32
CA GLY A 148 -10.38 8.00 12.97
C GLY A 148 -10.50 9.11 11.94
N LEU A 149 -11.54 9.93 12.04
CA LEU A 149 -11.77 11.06 11.14
C LEU A 149 -11.78 12.37 11.93
N PRO A 150 -11.20 13.47 11.41
CA PRO A 150 -11.18 14.74 12.11
C PRO A 150 -12.62 15.25 12.38
N ASP A 151 -12.91 15.55 13.64
CA ASP A 151 -14.22 15.98 14.15
C ASP A 151 -14.17 17.30 14.93
N GLY A 152 -12.99 17.94 14.98
CA GLY A 152 -12.75 19.15 15.76
C GLY A 152 -12.52 18.93 17.25
N LYS A 153 -12.56 17.68 17.75
CA LYS A 153 -12.27 17.33 19.15
C LYS A 153 -10.82 16.90 19.33
N TYR A 154 -10.35 16.99 20.58
CA TYR A 154 -9.00 16.58 20.98
C TYR A 154 -9.03 15.79 22.32
N PRO A 155 -8.74 14.47 22.30
CA PRO A 155 -8.51 13.64 21.12
C PRO A 155 -9.75 13.54 20.23
N THR A 156 -9.56 13.22 18.95
CA THR A 156 -10.65 12.89 18.03
C THR A 156 -11.45 11.70 18.52
N GLU A 157 -12.78 11.81 18.50
CA GLU A 157 -13.71 10.77 18.93
C GLU A 157 -14.43 10.10 17.75
N ALA A 158 -14.60 10.80 16.63
CA ALA A 158 -15.32 10.27 15.48
C ALA A 158 -14.60 9.07 14.85
N ARG A 159 -15.33 7.95 14.79
CA ARG A 159 -14.90 6.70 14.16
C ARG A 159 -15.87 6.34 13.05
N MET A 160 -15.33 6.12 11.86
CA MET A 160 -16.08 5.53 10.77
C MET A 160 -15.81 4.02 10.75
N PRO A 161 -16.83 3.17 10.95
CA PRO A 161 -16.69 1.74 10.77
C PRO A 161 -16.41 1.44 9.29
N LEU A 162 -15.66 0.37 9.03
CA LEU A 162 -15.23 0.00 7.69
C LEU A 162 -15.63 -1.43 7.36
N GLU A 163 -16.03 -1.65 6.12
CA GLU A 163 -16.14 -2.98 5.52
C GLU A 163 -14.82 -3.37 4.83
N SER A 164 -14.71 -4.64 4.42
CA SER A 164 -13.58 -5.09 3.60
C SER A 164 -13.93 -4.93 2.12
N TRP A 165 -13.55 -3.82 1.51
CA TRP A 165 -13.83 -3.57 0.08
C TRP A 165 -12.90 -4.30 -0.88
N VAL A 166 -11.71 -4.70 -0.41
CA VAL A 166 -10.76 -5.50 -1.19
C VAL A 166 -10.69 -6.90 -0.58
N ILE A 167 -10.92 -7.91 -1.43
CA ILE A 167 -10.84 -9.32 -1.07
C ILE A 167 -9.59 -9.88 -1.74
N GLN A 168 -8.58 -10.25 -0.94
CA GLN A 168 -7.36 -10.86 -1.45
C GLN A 168 -7.66 -12.31 -1.89
N ARG A 169 -7.51 -12.60 -3.18
CA ARG A 169 -7.79 -13.93 -3.76
C ARG A 169 -6.56 -14.83 -3.91
N GLY A 170 -5.39 -14.34 -3.50
CA GLY A 170 -4.11 -15.06 -3.61
C GLY A 170 -3.03 -14.21 -4.25
N GLY A 171 -1.84 -14.78 -4.38
CA GLY A 171 -0.66 -14.14 -4.93
C GLY A 171 0.58 -14.98 -4.65
N GLU A 172 1.73 -14.56 -5.20
CA GLU A 172 3.00 -15.25 -5.03
C GLU A 172 4.17 -14.26 -5.06
N TYR A 173 5.28 -14.63 -4.43
CA TYR A 173 6.55 -13.91 -4.48
C TYR A 173 7.45 -14.46 -5.59
N PHE A 174 7.85 -13.56 -6.48
CA PHE A 174 8.75 -13.88 -7.59
C PHE A 174 10.05 -13.09 -7.48
N PHE A 175 11.10 -13.64 -8.08
CA PHE A 175 12.35 -12.94 -8.33
C PHE A 175 12.46 -12.61 -9.81
N VAL A 176 12.77 -11.35 -10.13
CA VAL A 176 13.04 -10.92 -11.50
C VAL A 176 14.56 -10.83 -11.69
N PRO A 177 15.20 -11.86 -12.27
CA PRO A 177 16.64 -11.87 -12.49
C PRO A 177 17.07 -10.80 -13.50
N SER A 178 18.35 -10.42 -13.44
CA SER A 178 18.95 -9.57 -14.47
C SER A 178 18.96 -10.27 -15.83
N ILE A 179 19.03 -9.50 -16.92
CA ILE A 179 19.17 -10.05 -18.28
C ILE A 179 20.42 -10.95 -18.38
N SER A 180 21.51 -10.60 -17.70
CA SER A 180 22.74 -11.41 -17.69
C SER A 180 22.53 -12.76 -17.00
N THR A 181 21.84 -12.78 -15.86
CA THR A 181 21.50 -14.00 -15.12
C THR A 181 20.58 -14.90 -15.94
N LEU A 182 19.58 -14.31 -16.62
CA LEU A 182 18.72 -15.05 -17.53
C LEU A 182 19.55 -15.76 -18.61
N LYS A 183 20.38 -14.99 -19.33
CA LYS A 183 21.16 -15.52 -20.46
C LYS A 183 22.21 -16.55 -20.06
N ASN A 184 22.92 -16.30 -18.97
CA ASN A 184 24.11 -17.06 -18.62
C ASN A 184 23.82 -18.21 -17.65
N GLU A 185 22.85 -18.06 -16.75
CA GLU A 185 22.61 -19.03 -15.68
C GLU A 185 21.32 -19.81 -15.82
N LEU A 186 20.26 -19.16 -16.33
CA LEU A 186 18.93 -19.76 -16.39
C LEU A 186 18.57 -20.31 -17.77
N THR A 187 19.26 -19.87 -18.84
CA THR A 187 19.04 -20.36 -20.21
C THR A 187 20.32 -20.85 -20.92
N GLY A 188 21.50 -20.64 -20.34
CA GLY A 188 22.76 -21.22 -20.83
C GLY A 188 22.97 -22.64 -20.26
N PRO A 189 24.04 -23.37 -20.66
CA PRO A 189 24.53 -24.47 -19.84
C PRO A 189 24.98 -23.82 -18.52
N GLY A 190 24.10 -23.85 -17.52
CA GLY A 190 24.21 -22.99 -16.33
C GLY A 190 25.49 -23.24 -15.53
N ILE A 191 25.62 -22.59 -14.37
CA ILE A 191 26.68 -22.80 -13.35
C ILE A 191 26.95 -24.29 -13.02
N PHE A 192 26.08 -25.21 -13.46
CA PHE A 192 26.21 -26.66 -13.35
C PHE A 192 26.87 -27.35 -14.57
N ASP A 193 27.43 -26.62 -15.55
CA ASP A 193 28.32 -27.20 -16.55
C ASP A 193 29.65 -27.61 -15.90
N GLN A 194 29.62 -28.80 -15.30
CA GLN A 194 30.76 -29.35 -14.55
C GLN A 194 32.00 -29.54 -15.41
N GLU A 195 31.87 -29.73 -16.73
CA GLU A 195 33.03 -29.81 -17.63
C GLU A 195 33.72 -28.48 -17.80
N LYS A 196 32.96 -27.39 -17.97
CA LYS A 196 33.54 -26.05 -18.08
C LYS A 196 34.23 -25.61 -16.78
N LEU A 197 33.65 -26.01 -15.64
CA LEU A 197 34.23 -25.80 -14.31
C LEU A 197 35.49 -26.66 -14.07
N ALA A 198 35.52 -27.88 -14.61
CA ALA A 198 36.69 -28.76 -14.56
C ALA A 198 37.87 -28.19 -15.39
N ARG A 199 37.61 -27.73 -16.61
CA ARG A 199 38.64 -27.12 -17.48
C ARG A 199 39.27 -25.88 -16.84
N LEU A 200 38.46 -25.00 -16.24
CA LEU A 200 38.95 -23.82 -15.51
C LEU A 200 39.81 -24.15 -14.28
N ARG A 201 39.66 -25.33 -13.68
CA ARG A 201 40.49 -25.79 -12.55
C ARG A 201 41.83 -26.36 -13.00
N GLU A 202 41.86 -27.06 -14.13
CA GLU A 202 43.10 -27.58 -14.73
C GLU A 202 43.99 -26.45 -15.26
N ASP A 203 43.41 -25.42 -15.86
CA ASP A 203 44.16 -24.29 -16.44
C ASP A 203 44.85 -23.38 -15.40
N ASN A 204 44.49 -23.50 -14.11
CA ASN A 204 45.00 -22.65 -13.01
C ASN A 204 45.82 -23.43 -11.95
N ALA A 205 46.17 -24.69 -12.22
CA ALA A 205 47.04 -25.53 -11.39
C ALA A 205 48.46 -25.60 -11.98
#